data_AF-A0A959JTY6-F1
#
_entry.id   AF-A0A959JTY6-F1
#
_cell.length_a   1.000
_cell.length_b   1.000
_cell.length_c   1.000
_cell.angle_alpha   90.00
_cell.angle_beta   90.00
_cell.angle_gamma   90.00
#
_symmetry.space_group_name_H-M   'P 1'
#
loop_
_entity.id
_entity.type
_entity.pdbx_description
1 polymer ?
#
loop_
_entity_poly.entity_id
_entity_poly.type
_entity_poly.pdbx_seq_one_letter_code
_entity_poly.pdbx_strand_id
1 'polypeptide(L)'
;MNIILLSRGSHLYSTQSLLEAGRGRGHSIRILDYLRCTMVLENKRSAIWYGNEPLHDIDAVIPRIGASITHAGAAVIRQFETLAICTLTSSQALLR
;
A
#
# COMPACT_ATOMS: atom_id res chain seq x y z
N MET A 1 -10.02 -5.14 -10.48
CA MET A 1 -9.41 -5.11 -9.13
C MET A 1 -8.89 -3.72 -8.87
N ASN A 2 -9.05 -3.26 -7.65
CA ASN A 2 -8.52 -2.03 -7.09
C ASN A 2 -7.24 -2.38 -6.32
N ILE A 3 -6.10 -1.94 -6.84
CA ILE A 3 -4.78 -2.28 -6.33
C ILE A 3 -4.10 -0.99 -5.85
N ILE A 4 -3.52 -1.04 -4.65
CA ILE A 4 -2.67 0.03 -4.14
C ILE A 4 -1.22 -0.34 -4.37
N LEU A 5 -0.47 0.56 -5.02
CA LEU A 5 0.98 0.49 -5.15
C LEU A 5 1.61 1.44 -4.15
N LEU A 6 2.16 0.92 -3.05
CA LEU A 6 2.83 1.73 -2.03
C LEU A 6 4.22 2.13 -2.53
N SER A 7 4.43 3.39 -2.89
CA SER A 7 5.70 3.89 -3.39
C SER A 7 5.83 5.39 -3.13
N ARG A 8 7.02 5.84 -2.71
CA ARG A 8 7.32 7.28 -2.60
C ARG A 8 7.69 7.92 -3.93
N GLY A 9 8.07 7.12 -4.92
CA GLY A 9 8.53 7.58 -6.22
C GLY A 9 7.52 7.20 -7.29
N SER A 10 6.50 8.03 -7.48
CA SER A 10 5.51 7.84 -8.54
C SER A 10 6.20 7.81 -9.91
N HIS A 11 7.15 8.71 -10.16
CA HIS A 11 7.86 8.84 -11.44
C HIS A 11 8.94 7.78 -11.70
N LEU A 12 9.25 6.92 -10.73
CA LEU A 12 10.28 5.89 -10.92
C LEU A 12 9.83 4.89 -11.98
N TYR A 13 10.74 4.51 -12.88
CA TYR A 13 10.48 3.57 -13.98
C TYR A 13 9.75 2.31 -13.51
N SER A 14 10.22 1.70 -12.41
CA SER A 14 9.61 0.49 -11.85
C SER A 14 8.17 0.71 -11.35
N THR A 15 7.89 1.85 -10.72
CA THR A 15 6.53 2.20 -10.27
C THR A 15 5.61 2.39 -11.49
N GLN A 16 6.09 3.08 -12.52
CA GLN A 16 5.36 3.31 -13.77
C GLN A 16 5.14 2.01 -14.55
N SER A 17 6.16 1.16 -14.66
CA SER A 17 6.08 -0.14 -15.32
C SER A 17 5.01 -1.04 -14.68
N LEU A 18 4.95 -1.09 -13.35
CA LEU A 18 3.89 -1.82 -12.61
C LEU A 18 2.51 -1.21 -12.83
N LEU A 19 2.40 0.12 -12.82
CA LEU A 19 1.16 0.84 -13.07
C LEU A 19 0.60 0.52 -14.46
N GLU A 20 1.43 0.61 -15.49
CA GLU A 20 1.04 0.35 -16.88
C GLU A 20 0.72 -1.13 -17.11
N ALA A 21 1.52 -2.04 -16.55
CA ALA A 21 1.24 -3.48 -16.65
C ALA A 21 -0.11 -3.86 -16.02
N GLY A 22 -0.45 -3.27 -14.87
CA GLY A 22 -1.72 -3.53 -14.22
C GLY A 22 -2.91 -2.88 -14.93
N ARG A 23 -2.76 -1.65 -15.40
CA ARG A 23 -3.78 -0.97 -16.22
C ARG A 23 -4.04 -1.70 -17.54
N GLY A 24 -2.98 -2.20 -18.20
CA GLY A 24 -3.09 -2.99 -19.42
C GLY A 24 -3.86 -4.30 -19.23
N ARG A 25 -3.99 -4.79 -17.99
CA ARG A 25 -4.82 -5.95 -17.62
C ARG A 25 -6.22 -5.58 -17.12
N GLY A 26 -6.60 -4.30 -17.18
CA GLY A 26 -7.91 -3.80 -16.72
C GLY A 26 -8.01 -3.61 -15.21
N HIS A 27 -6.90 -3.54 -14.48
CA HIS A 27 -6.92 -3.23 -13.04
C HIS A 27 -6.84 -1.72 -12.80
N SER A 28 -7.57 -1.24 -11.79
CA SER A 28 -7.45 0.13 -11.28
C SER A 28 -6.30 0.16 -10.28
N ILE A 29 -5.21 0.86 -10.61
CA ILE A 29 -4.05 0.98 -9.73
C ILE A 29 -3.88 2.43 -9.28
N ARG A 30 -3.80 2.63 -7.96
CA ARG A 30 -3.47 3.91 -7.33
C ARG A 30 -2.08 3.83 -6.68
N ILE A 31 -1.22 4.79 -6.99
CA ILE A 31 0.08 4.93 -6.30
C ILE A 31 -0.14 5.77 -5.05
N LEU A 32 0.23 5.24 -3.89
CA LEU A 32 0.15 5.96 -2.62
C LEU A 32 1.53 6.05 -1.96
N ASP A 33 1.87 7.24 -1.48
CA ASP A 33 3.02 7.43 -0.60
C ASP A 33 2.67 6.92 0.80
N TYR A 34 3.26 5.81 1.20
CA TYR A 34 2.99 5.15 2.48
C TYR A 34 3.31 6.03 3.70
N LEU A 35 4.10 7.11 3.57
CA LEU A 35 4.32 8.07 4.65
C LEU A 35 3.17 9.06 4.85
N ARG A 36 2.29 9.19 3.86
CA ARG A 36 1.08 10.02 3.95
C ARG A 36 -0.14 9.22 4.39
N CYS A 37 0.04 7.92 4.64
CA CYS A 37 -1.00 7.05 5.19
C CYS A 37 -1.11 7.28 6.69
N THR A 38 -2.29 7.68 7.14
CA THR A 38 -2.62 7.78 8.56
C THR A 38 -3.38 6.51 8.95
N MET A 39 -2.85 5.80 9.94
CA MET A 39 -3.48 4.61 10.49
C MET A 39 -4.37 5.02 11.65
N VAL A 40 -5.65 4.67 11.59
CA VAL A 40 -6.61 4.93 12.66
C VAL A 40 -7.02 3.60 13.28
N LEU A 41 -7.02 3.55 14.61
CA LEU A 41 -7.49 2.40 15.38
C LEU A 41 -8.55 2.92 16.35
N GLU A 42 -9.81 2.59 16.09
CA GLU A 42 -10.92 3.03 16.92
C GLU A 42 -11.84 1.83 17.21
N ASN A 43 -12.13 1.57 18.49
CA ASN A 43 -13.08 0.53 18.93
C ASN A 43 -12.88 -0.85 18.24
N LYS A 44 -11.62 -1.30 18.13
CA LYS A 44 -11.21 -2.55 17.46
C LYS A 44 -11.42 -2.59 15.94
N ARG A 45 -11.75 -1.46 15.31
CA ARG A 45 -11.77 -1.30 13.86
C ARG A 45 -10.50 -0.57 13.44
N SER A 46 -9.71 -1.21 12.60
CA SER A 46 -8.62 -0.58 11.87
C SER A 46 -9.19 0.18 10.67
N ALA A 47 -8.59 1.32 10.33
CA ALA A 47 -8.80 2.01 9.06
C ALA A 47 -7.48 2.62 8.60
N ILE A 48 -7.37 2.88 7.30
CA ILE A 48 -6.25 3.61 6.70
C ILE A 48 -6.82 4.81 5.95
N TRP A 49 -6.26 5.97 6.23
CA TRP A 49 -6.59 7.23 5.57
C TRP A 49 -5.40 7.68 4.74
N TYR A 50 -5.67 8.25 3.57
CA TYR A 50 -4.67 8.91 2.75
C TYR A 50 -5.04 10.39 2.64
N GLY A 51 -4.35 11.24 3.40
CA GLY A 51 -4.80 12.62 3.62
C GLY A 51 -6.16 12.63 4.32
N ASN A 52 -7.18 13.19 3.66
CA ASN A 52 -8.55 13.29 4.19
C ASN A 52 -9.50 12.24 3.59
N GLU A 53 -9.00 11.29 2.81
CA GLU A 53 -9.82 10.24 2.18
C GLU A 53 -9.59 8.89 2.89
N PRO A 54 -10.63 8.22 3.41
CA PRO A 54 -10.51 6.85 3.89
C PRO A 54 -10.32 5.90 2.72
N LEU A 55 -9.33 5.02 2.81
CA LEU A 55 -9.08 4.00 1.82
C LEU A 55 -10.08 2.85 1.99
N HIS A 56 -10.85 2.57 0.93
CA HIS A 56 -11.87 1.52 0.88
C HIS A 56 -11.78 0.76 -0.45
N ASP A 57 -12.45 -0.38 -0.52
CA ASP A 57 -12.55 -1.24 -1.70
C ASP A 57 -11.19 -1.61 -2.33
N ILE A 58 -10.23 -2.01 -1.51
CA ILE A 58 -8.90 -2.44 -1.95
C ILE A 58 -8.85 -3.96 -1.99
N ASP A 59 -8.52 -4.51 -3.17
CA ASP A 59 -8.37 -5.95 -3.34
C ASP A 59 -6.95 -6.41 -3.00
N ALA A 60 -5.94 -5.62 -3.36
CA ALA A 60 -4.54 -5.99 -3.17
C ALA A 60 -3.60 -4.79 -2.98
N VAL A 61 -2.47 -5.03 -2.34
CA VAL A 61 -1.41 -4.06 -2.08
C VAL A 61 -0.07 -4.61 -2.59
N ILE A 62 0.63 -3.78 -3.36
CA ILE A 62 1.98 -4.02 -3.86
C ILE A 62 2.94 -3.10 -3.09
N PRO A 63 3.74 -3.63 -2.15
CA PRO A 63 4.66 -2.81 -1.39
C PRO A 63 5.96 -2.54 -2.15
N ARG A 64 6.26 -1.27 -2.44
CA ARG A 64 7.57 -0.79 -2.95
C ARG A 64 8.18 0.15 -1.91
N ILE A 65 8.63 -0.43 -0.81
CA ILE A 65 9.17 0.30 0.34
C ILE A 65 10.67 0.57 0.15
N GLY A 66 11.08 1.82 0.40
CA GLY A 66 12.50 2.18 0.38
C GLY A 66 13.24 1.69 1.62
N ALA A 67 14.50 1.25 1.44
CA ALA A 67 15.31 0.63 2.50
C ALA A 67 15.55 1.53 3.74
N SER A 68 15.51 2.84 3.59
CA SER A 68 15.68 3.79 4.70
C SER A 68 14.44 3.93 5.60
N ILE A 69 13.29 3.38 5.18
CA ILE A 69 11.99 3.60 5.83
C ILE A 69 11.24 2.26 5.99
N THR A 70 11.99 1.16 6.13
CA THR A 70 11.47 -0.21 6.17
C THR A 70 10.49 -0.42 7.34
N HIS A 71 10.80 0.10 8.52
CA HIS A 71 9.93 -0.06 9.70
C HIS A 71 8.57 0.63 9.55
N ALA A 72 8.54 1.88 9.06
CA ALA A 72 7.28 2.57 8.85
C ALA A 72 6.49 1.97 7.68
N GLY A 73 7.17 1.53 6.61
CA GLY A 73 6.52 0.79 5.53
C GLY A 73 5.91 -0.53 6.02
N ALA A 74 6.64 -1.29 6.84
CA ALA A 74 6.14 -2.53 7.44
C ALA A 74 4.92 -2.30 8.36
N ALA A 75 4.88 -1.19 9.11
CA ALA A 75 3.72 -0.83 9.93
C ALA A 75 2.46 -0.60 9.07
N VAL A 76 2.60 0.09 7.95
CA VAL A 76 1.50 0.32 6.99
C VAL A 76 1.04 -1.00 6.36
N ILE A 77 1.96 -1.86 5.94
CA ILE A 77 1.63 -3.20 5.40
C ILE A 77 0.87 -4.02 6.44
N ARG A 78 1.31 -4.01 7.71
CA ARG A 78 0.64 -4.72 8.79
C ARG A 78 -0.79 -4.24 9.03
N GLN A 79 -1.05 -2.94 8.85
CA GLN A 79 -2.40 -2.41 8.94
C GLN A 79 -3.29 -2.94 7.80
N PHE A 80 -2.77 -3.04 6.57
CA PHE A 80 -3.48 -3.68 5.46
C PHE A 80 -3.74 -5.18 5.72
N GLU A 81 -2.77 -5.90 6.29
CA GLU A 81 -2.94 -7.30 6.70
C GLU A 81 -4.03 -7.45 7.77
N THR A 82 -4.10 -6.54 8.74
CA THR A 82 -5.14 -6.52 9.79
C THR A 82 -6.54 -6.29 9.20
N LEU A 83 -6.62 -5.59 8.08
CA LEU A 83 -7.84 -5.38 7.30
C LEU A 83 -8.18 -6.57 6.38
N ALA A 84 -7.42 -7.69 6.47
CA ALA A 84 -7.54 -8.86 5.61
C ALA A 84 -7.35 -8.55 4.10
N ILE A 85 -6.64 -7.47 3.78
CA ILE A 85 -6.30 -7.10 2.40
C ILE A 85 -5.06 -7.88 1.96
N CYS A 86 -5.07 -8.41 0.74
CA CYS A 86 -3.95 -9.18 0.20
C CYS A 86 -2.71 -8.29 -0.02
N THR A 87 -1.58 -8.63 0.60
CA THR A 87 -0.30 -7.95 0.41
C THR A 87 0.68 -8.90 -0.32
N LEU A 88 1.36 -8.43 -1.36
CA LEU A 88 2.34 -9.28 -2.09
C LEU A 88 3.60 -9.59 -1.29
N THR A 89 3.87 -8.82 -0.26
CA THR A 89 4.99 -9.04 0.66
C THR A 89 4.47 -8.74 2.06
N SER A 90 4.66 -9.69 2.97
CA SER A 90 4.17 -9.51 4.32
C SER A 90 5.04 -8.51 5.10
N SER A 91 4.44 -7.88 6.10
CA SER A 91 5.15 -6.95 6.99
C SER A 91 6.34 -7.62 7.66
N GLN A 92 6.20 -8.90 8.03
CA GLN A 92 7.26 -9.71 8.62
C GLN A 92 8.37 -10.07 7.62
N ALA A 93 8.03 -10.36 6.37
CA ALA A 93 9.01 -10.66 5.32
C ALA A 93 9.81 -9.41 4.93
N LEU A 94 9.22 -8.22 5.01
CA LEU A 94 9.92 -6.97 4.73
C LEU A 94 10.96 -6.60 5.81
N LEU A 95 10.75 -7.04 7.05
CA LEU A 95 11.62 -6.72 8.19
C LEU A 95 12.79 -7.70 8.37
N ARG A 96 12.77 -8.84 7.68
CA ARG A 96 13.80 -9.89 7.76
C ARG A 96 14.70 -9.84 6.53
#